data_AF-A0A0D8BW97-F1
#
_entry.id   AF-A0A0D8BW97-F1
#
_cell.length_a   1.000
_cell.length_b   1.000
_cell.length_c   1.000
_cell.angle_alpha   90.00
_cell.angle_beta   90.00
_cell.angle_gamma   90.00
#
_symmetry.space_group_name_H-M   'P 1'
#
loop_
_entity.id
_entity.type
_entity.pdbx_description
1 polymer ?
#
loop_
_entity_poly.entity_id
_entity_poly.type
_entity_poly.pdbx_seq_one_letter_code
_entity_poly.pdbx_strand_id
1 'polypeptide(L)'
;MEFAPRSVIIKEFIDTLEPMMEAYSLDQVGIFEESGEGNRCYIGYTINKDDEMIAIHMPFVKNERGELALEKQEWTVRKDGREKKGFHSLQEAMEEVIHS
;
A
#
# COMPACT_ATOMS: atom_id res chain seq x y z
N MET A 1 -12.08 5.92 13.89
CA MET A 1 -10.74 5.43 13.51
C MET A 1 -10.29 4.51 14.62
N GLU A 2 -9.96 3.28 14.29
CA GLU A 2 -9.42 2.30 15.24
C GLU A 2 -7.91 2.30 15.07
N PHE A 3 -7.18 2.57 16.15
CA PHE A 3 -5.72 2.62 16.14
C PHE A 3 -5.17 1.26 16.54
N ALA A 4 -4.19 0.78 15.78
CA ALA A 4 -3.44 -0.43 16.07
C ALA A 4 -1.93 -0.16 16.06
N PRO A 5 -1.13 -0.95 16.79
CA PRO A 5 0.33 -0.87 16.68
C PRO A 5 0.79 -1.04 15.23
N ARG A 6 1.80 -0.28 14.80
CA ARG A 6 2.38 -0.40 13.44
C ARG A 6 2.69 -1.85 13.07
N SER A 7 3.19 -2.65 14.01
CA SER A 7 3.52 -4.07 13.76
C SER A 7 2.30 -4.91 13.40
N VAL A 8 1.11 -4.60 13.92
CA VAL A 8 -0.14 -5.29 13.57
C VAL A 8 -0.52 -4.95 12.14
N ILE A 9 -0.52 -3.65 11.79
CA ILE A 9 -0.81 -3.20 10.43
C ILE A 9 0.18 -3.82 9.44
N ILE A 10 1.49 -3.68 9.66
CA ILE A 10 2.51 -4.24 8.75
C ILE A 10 2.36 -5.75 8.59
N LYS A 11 2.00 -6.47 9.65
CA LYS A 11 1.76 -7.91 9.57
C LYS A 11 0.59 -8.25 8.63
N GLU A 12 -0.50 -7.48 8.65
CA GLU A 12 -1.63 -7.69 7.72
C GLU A 12 -1.21 -7.55 6.24
N PHE A 13 -0.32 -6.60 5.93
CA PHE A 13 0.23 -6.47 4.58
C PHE A 13 1.21 -7.60 4.24
N ILE A 14 2.04 -8.04 5.19
CA ILE A 14 2.93 -9.19 4.97
C ILE A 14 2.11 -10.47 4.71
N ASP A 15 1.07 -10.71 5.51
CA ASP A 15 0.22 -11.90 5.41
C ASP A 15 -0.55 -11.95 4.07
N THR A 16 -0.70 -10.81 3.38
CA THR A 16 -1.35 -10.72 2.05
C THR A 16 -0.37 -10.61 0.89
N LEU A 17 0.94 -10.50 1.15
CA LEU A 17 1.97 -10.33 0.14
C LEU A 17 2.13 -11.58 -0.74
N GLU A 18 2.29 -12.76 -0.14
CA GLU A 18 2.46 -14.02 -0.87
C GLU A 18 1.22 -14.40 -1.70
N PRO A 19 -0.02 -14.37 -1.16
CA PRO A 19 -1.23 -14.58 -1.96
C PRO A 19 -1.37 -13.60 -3.14
N MET A 20 -0.98 -12.33 -2.96
CA MET A 20 -1.02 -11.33 -4.03
C MET A 20 0.02 -11.64 -5.11
N MET A 21 1.24 -12.00 -4.74
CA MET A 21 2.29 -12.38 -5.70
C MET A 21 1.85 -13.57 -6.56
N GLU A 22 1.26 -14.60 -5.94
CA GLU A 22 0.74 -15.76 -6.67
C GLU A 22 -0.41 -15.39 -7.61
N ALA A 23 -1.40 -14.64 -7.11
CA ALA A 23 -2.61 -14.29 -7.88
C ALA A 23 -2.30 -13.47 -9.14
N TYR A 24 -1.28 -12.61 -9.09
CA TYR A 24 -0.90 -11.72 -10.19
C TYR A 24 0.42 -12.10 -10.88
N SER A 25 1.00 -13.25 -10.53
CA SER A 25 2.29 -13.73 -11.09
C SER A 25 3.40 -12.68 -11.01
N LEU A 26 3.59 -12.09 -9.82
CA LEU A 26 4.61 -11.06 -9.57
C LEU A 26 5.89 -11.69 -9.01
N ASP A 27 7.03 -11.35 -9.59
CA ASP A 27 8.33 -11.90 -9.17
C ASP A 27 8.96 -11.13 -8.01
N GLN A 28 8.73 -9.81 -7.92
CA GLN A 28 9.38 -8.96 -6.93
C GLN A 28 8.40 -7.94 -6.34
N VAL A 29 7.99 -8.20 -5.10
CA VAL A 29 7.14 -7.34 -4.29
C VAL A 29 7.76 -7.13 -2.91
N GLY A 30 7.68 -5.91 -2.39
CA GLY A 30 8.07 -5.57 -1.03
C GLY A 30 7.03 -4.72 -0.32
N ILE A 31 7.16 -4.58 1.00
CA ILE A 31 6.33 -3.66 1.78
C ILE A 31 6.80 -2.22 1.51
N PHE A 32 5.84 -1.35 1.20
CA PHE A 32 6.03 0.09 1.09
C PHE A 32 5.59 0.78 2.38
N GLU A 33 6.41 1.68 2.89
CA GLU A 33 6.04 2.61 3.95
C GLU A 33 6.68 3.98 3.73
N GLU A 34 5.87 5.03 3.82
CA GLU A 34 6.30 6.40 3.64
C GLU A 34 5.64 7.32 4.68
N SER A 35 6.43 8.18 5.32
CA SER A 35 5.90 9.23 6.19
C SER A 35 5.47 10.43 5.35
N GLY A 36 4.24 10.88 5.53
CA GLY A 36 3.69 12.09 4.91
C GLY A 36 3.80 13.31 5.82
N GLU A 37 3.17 14.42 5.41
CA GLU A 37 3.12 15.63 6.22
C GLU A 37 2.30 15.44 7.51
N GLY A 38 2.78 16.06 8.59
CA GLY A 38 2.17 15.98 9.91
C GLY A 38 2.19 14.56 10.45
N ASN A 39 1.00 14.01 10.70
CA ASN A 39 0.82 12.68 11.28
C ASN A 39 0.43 11.63 10.22
N ARG A 40 0.57 11.92 8.93
CA ARG A 40 0.21 10.99 7.86
C ARG A 40 1.29 9.95 7.63
N CYS A 41 0.86 8.74 7.31
CA CYS A 41 1.71 7.64 6.88
C CYS A 41 1.01 6.91 5.72
N TYR A 42 1.78 6.36 4.80
CA TYR A 42 1.29 5.57 3.69
C TYR A 42 1.88 4.18 3.78
N ILE A 43 1.05 3.14 3.73
CA ILE A 43 1.48 1.74 3.82
C ILE A 43 0.88 0.96 2.65
N GLY A 44 1.69 0.11 2.04
CA GLY A 44 1.26 -0.80 0.98
C GLY A 44 2.39 -1.63 0.42
N TYR A 45 2.49 -1.68 -0.90
CA TYR A 45 3.45 -2.51 -1.61
C TYR A 45 4.28 -1.69 -2.60
N THR A 46 5.53 -2.10 -2.79
CA THR A 46 6.33 -1.74 -3.96
C THR A 46 6.43 -2.97 -4.84
N ILE A 47 6.07 -2.83 -6.11
CA ILE A 47 6.04 -3.89 -7.12
C ILE A 47 7.05 -3.49 -8.19
N ASN A 48 7.99 -4.39 -8.49
CA ASN A 48 8.82 -4.28 -9.68
C ASN A 48 8.18 -5.09 -10.80
N LYS A 49 7.73 -4.39 -11.85
CA LYS A 49 7.14 -4.98 -13.06
C LYS A 49 7.92 -4.47 -14.26
N ASP A 50 8.58 -5.36 -15.00
CA ASP A 50 9.34 -5.00 -16.21
C ASP A 50 10.35 -3.85 -16.00
N ASP A 51 11.12 -3.91 -14.91
CA ASP A 51 12.08 -2.89 -14.44
C ASP A 51 11.44 -1.54 -14.00
N GLU A 52 10.11 -1.49 -13.92
CA GLU A 52 9.37 -0.33 -13.43
C GLU A 52 8.93 -0.50 -11.97
N MET A 53 9.29 0.48 -11.14
CA MET A 53 8.97 0.49 -9.71
C MET A 53 7.64 1.21 -9.47
N ILE A 54 6.61 0.43 -9.12
CA ILE A 54 5.26 0.92 -8.87
C ILE A 54 4.95 0.78 -7.38
N ALA A 55 4.49 1.86 -6.73
CA ALA A 55 4.04 1.80 -5.35
C ALA A 55 2.51 1.85 -5.28
N ILE A 56 1.89 0.94 -4.54
CA ILE A 56 0.46 1.00 -4.22
C ILE A 56 0.29 1.12 -2.72
N HIS A 57 -0.54 2.05 -2.24
CA HIS A 57 -0.63 2.32 -0.80
C HIS A 57 -1.97 2.87 -0.36
N MET A 58 -2.28 2.67 0.92
CA MET A 58 -3.41 3.28 1.62
C MET A 58 -2.93 4.36 2.60
N PRO A 59 -3.75 5.40 2.87
CA PRO A 59 -3.42 6.44 3.83
C PRO A 59 -3.77 6.04 5.26
N PHE A 60 -2.85 6.27 6.19
CA PHE A 60 -2.98 6.08 7.62
C PHE A 60 -2.68 7.37 8.38
N VAL A 61 -3.28 7.52 9.56
CA VAL A 61 -2.94 8.55 10.55
C VAL A 61 -2.22 7.90 11.72
N LYS A 62 -1.09 8.48 12.11
CA LYS A 62 -0.29 8.11 13.27
C LYS A 62 -0.68 8.94 14.49
N ASN A 63 -0.89 8.32 15.63
CA ASN A 63 -1.10 9.04 16.90
C ASN A 63 0.21 9.24 17.68
N GLU A 64 0.12 9.95 18.82
CA GLU A 64 1.28 10.25 19.68
C GLU A 64 1.98 9.00 20.24
N ARG A 65 1.26 7.87 20.34
CA ARG A 65 1.81 6.57 20.78
C ARG A 65 2.46 5.79 19.64
N GLY A 66 2.44 6.32 18.43
CA GLY A 66 2.97 5.68 17.23
C GLY A 66 2.07 4.59 16.65
N GLU A 67 0.83 4.49 17.11
CA GLU A 67 -0.19 3.61 16.56
C GLU A 67 -0.76 4.23 15.28
N LEU A 68 -1.27 3.39 14.38
CA LEU A 68 -1.78 3.76 13.07
C LEU A 68 -3.27 3.44 12.99
N ALA A 69 -4.04 4.32 12.36
CA ALA A 69 -5.42 4.06 11.96
C ALA A 69 -5.60 4.37 10.48
N LEU A 70 -6.36 3.54 9.77
CA LEU A 70 -6.70 3.79 8.37
C LEU A 70 -7.47 5.13 8.26
N GLU A 71 -6.95 6.07 7.47
CA GLU A 71 -7.58 7.38 7.24
C GLU A 71 -8.78 7.21 6.30
N LYS A 72 -8.61 6.40 5.26
CA LYS A 72 -9.60 6.16 4.21
C LYS A 72 -9.39 4.77 3.59
N GLN A 73 -10.48 4.03 3.38
CA GLN A 73 -10.48 2.77 2.64
C GLN A 73 -10.36 3.05 1.12
N GLU A 74 -9.18 3.49 0.70
CA GLU A 74 -8.87 3.85 -0.68
C GLU A 74 -7.38 3.62 -0.95
N TRP A 75 -7.09 2.93 -2.04
CA TRP A 75 -5.75 2.71 -2.55
C TRP A 75 -5.35 3.82 -3.53
N THR A 76 -4.07 4.14 -3.53
CA THR A 76 -3.38 5.01 -4.48
C THR A 76 -2.34 4.19 -5.23
N VAL A 77 -2.29 4.31 -6.55
CA VAL A 77 -1.23 3.75 -7.40
C VAL A 77 -0.29 4.89 -7.78
N ARG A 78 1.00 4.75 -7.47
CA ARG A 78 2.07 5.70 -7.80
C ARG A 78 3.01 5.05 -8.81
N LYS A 79 3.04 5.61 -10.01
CA LYS A 79 3.80 5.16 -11.19
C LYS A 79 4.44 6.38 -11.85
N ASP A 80 5.73 6.36 -12.17
CA ASP A 80 6.46 7.47 -12.79
C ASP A 80 6.27 8.85 -12.11
N GLY A 81 6.23 8.86 -10.76
CA GLY A 81 6.01 10.09 -9.99
C GLY A 81 4.60 10.68 -10.11
N ARG A 82 3.66 9.98 -10.75
CA ARG A 82 2.24 10.34 -10.82
C ARG A 82 1.43 9.45 -9.90
N GLU A 83 0.40 10.01 -9.29
CA GLU A 83 -0.54 9.28 -8.45
C GLU A 83 -1.91 9.18 -9.12
N LYS A 84 -2.47 7.97 -9.11
CA LYS A 84 -3.87 7.70 -9.39
C LYS A 84 -4.53 7.23 -8.10
N LYS A 85 -5.62 7.86 -7.69
CA LYS A 85 -6.38 7.55 -6.47
C LYS A 85 -7.79 7.08 -6.86
N GLY A 86 -8.54 6.56 -5.88
CA GLY A 86 -9.95 6.19 -6.08
C GLY A 86 -10.20 4.69 -6.20
N PHE A 87 -9.18 3.86 -5.99
CA PHE A 87 -9.33 2.40 -6.00
C PHE A 87 -9.86 1.93 -4.65
N HIS A 88 -11.00 1.25 -4.63
CA HIS A 88 -11.70 0.89 -3.39
C HIS A 88 -11.30 -0.48 -2.84
N SER A 89 -10.48 -1.21 -3.59
CA SER A 89 -9.97 -2.52 -3.22
C SER A 89 -8.52 -2.70 -3.71
N LEU A 90 -7.80 -3.64 -3.08
CA LEU A 90 -6.48 -4.05 -3.56
C LEU A 90 -6.57 -4.60 -4.99
N GLN A 91 -7.64 -5.32 -5.30
CA GLN A 91 -7.88 -5.84 -6.64
C GLN A 91 -7.97 -4.72 -7.69
N GLU A 92 -8.77 -3.68 -7.47
CA GLU A 92 -8.87 -2.55 -8.40
C GLU A 92 -7.52 -1.85 -8.60
N ALA A 93 -6.74 -1.66 -7.52
CA ALA A 93 -5.41 -1.09 -7.62
C ALA A 93 -4.46 -2.00 -8.42
N MET A 94 -4.53 -3.32 -8.21
CA MET A 94 -3.74 -4.30 -8.95
C MET A 94 -4.15 -4.38 -10.42
N GLU A 95 -5.43 -4.29 -10.75
CA GLU A 95 -5.91 -4.24 -12.13
C GLU A 95 -5.30 -3.05 -12.88
N GLU A 96 -5.17 -1.88 -12.24
CA GLU A 96 -4.43 -0.74 -12.80
C GLU A 96 -2.93 -1.07 -12.97
N VAL A 97 -2.27 -1.70 -11.99
CA VAL A 97 -0.85 -2.08 -12.10
C VAL A 97 -0.61 -3.05 -13.26
N ILE A 98 -1.50 -4.03 -13.45
CA ILE A 98 -1.32 -5.08 -14.47
C ILE A 98 -1.65 -4.57 -15.88
N HIS A 99 -2.67 -3.74 -16.04
CA HIS A 99 -3.09 -3.23 -17.36
C HIS A 99 -2.48 -1.89 -17.76
N SER A 100 -1.69 -1.25 -16.87
CA SER A 100 -0.94 -0.03 -17.18
C SER A 100 0.43 -0.27 -17.79
#